data_AF-A0A8D7FLE6-F1
#
_entry.id   AF-A0A8D7FLE6-F1
#
_cell.length_a   1.000
_cell.length_b   1.000
_cell.length_c   1.000
_cell.angle_alpha   90.00
_cell.angle_beta   90.00
_cell.angle_gamma   90.00
#
_symmetry.space_group_name_H-M   'P 1'
#
loop_
_entity.id
_entity.type
_entity.pdbx_description
1 polymer ?
#
loop_
_entity_poly.entity_id
_entity_poly.type
_entity_poly.pdbx_seq_one_letter_code
_entity_poly.pdbx_strand_id
1 'polypeptide(L)'
;MADHVPRIAMWTGLRQHLVKLTSHFLRSASDYIRFRAVCKCWRSAVPPRPRHLPAQLPFLLYLSTPEPRKSSAFCLANAFNGSMRRLPHTTSMYCIGASYGWLILISEATSAVSLFNPVTAEDIPLPPLSTLPSFTNKSNNVVGSEINTRT
;
A
#
# COMPACT_ATOMS: atom_id res chain seq x y z
N MET A 1 -10.22 49.40 20.98
CA MET A 1 -9.92 48.49 19.87
C MET A 1 -9.92 47.09 20.43
N ALA A 2 -10.94 46.28 20.11
CA ALA A 2 -11.07 44.93 20.63
C ALA A 2 -10.28 43.96 19.74
N ASP A 3 -9.29 43.28 20.31
CA ASP A 3 -8.47 42.30 19.62
C ASP A 3 -9.32 41.10 19.18
N HIS A 4 -9.48 40.95 17.88
CA HIS A 4 -10.08 39.77 17.26
C HIS A 4 -9.11 38.59 17.39
N VAL A 5 -9.20 37.83 18.48
CA VAL A 5 -8.54 36.53 18.60
C VAL A 5 -9.17 35.62 17.53
N PRO A 6 -8.41 35.11 16.55
CA PRO A 6 -8.96 34.17 15.59
C PRO A 6 -9.35 32.92 16.37
N ARG A 7 -10.65 32.55 16.32
CA ARG A 7 -11.14 31.28 16.89
C ARG A 7 -10.57 30.15 16.06
N ILE A 8 -9.34 29.75 16.35
CA ILE A 8 -8.80 28.49 15.86
C ILE A 8 -9.68 27.41 16.48
N ALA A 9 -10.47 26.74 15.65
CA ALA A 9 -11.28 25.61 16.10
C ALA A 9 -10.32 24.53 16.65
N MET A 10 -10.24 24.41 17.97
CA MET A 10 -9.46 23.38 18.63
C MET A 10 -10.18 22.04 18.49
N TRP A 11 -9.97 21.36 17.36
CA TRP A 11 -10.52 20.03 17.10
C TRP A 11 -10.07 19.00 18.15
N THR A 12 -8.92 19.23 18.81
CA THR A 12 -8.43 18.44 19.94
C THR A 12 -9.36 18.45 21.16
N GLY A 13 -10.19 19.50 21.33
CA GLY A 13 -11.14 19.62 22.44
C GLY A 13 -12.47 18.88 22.23
N LEU A 14 -12.71 18.30 21.05
CA LEU A 14 -13.93 17.54 20.80
C LEU A 14 -13.92 16.24 21.62
N ARG A 15 -14.99 15.98 22.38
CA ARG A 15 -15.14 14.75 23.17
C ARG A 15 -15.03 13.52 22.29
N GLN A 16 -14.23 12.53 22.72
CA GLN A 16 -14.00 11.29 21.97
C GLN A 16 -15.28 10.54 21.62
N HIS A 17 -16.32 10.62 22.48
CA HIS A 17 -17.62 10.02 22.21
C HIS A 17 -18.29 10.60 20.95
N LEU A 18 -18.21 11.92 20.76
CA LEU A 18 -18.76 12.58 19.58
C LEU A 18 -17.98 12.18 18.33
N VAL A 19 -16.65 12.12 18.42
CA VAL A 19 -15.78 11.65 17.33
C VAL A 19 -16.15 10.22 16.91
N LYS A 20 -16.38 9.33 17.88
CA LYS A 20 -16.83 7.96 17.62
C LYS A 20 -18.19 7.94 16.94
N LEU A 21 -19.17 8.65 17.49
CA LEU A 21 -20.53 8.72 16.97
C LEU A 21 -20.56 9.26 15.53
N THR A 22 -19.88 10.36 15.25
CA THR A 22 -19.80 10.94 13.90
C THR A 22 -19.13 9.97 12.93
N SER A 23 -18.11 9.22 13.39
CA SER A 23 -17.41 8.26 12.53
C SER A 23 -18.33 7.14 12.02
N HIS A 24 -19.37 6.76 12.77
CA HIS A 24 -20.35 5.76 12.35
C HIS A 24 -21.27 6.19 11.20
N PHE A 25 -21.41 7.51 10.98
CA PHE A 25 -22.19 8.03 9.86
C PHE A 25 -21.38 8.15 8.57
N LEU A 26 -20.07 7.98 8.63
CA LEU A 26 -19.22 7.99 7.44
C LEU A 26 -19.45 6.70 6.67
N ARG A 27 -19.81 6.84 5.39
CA ARG A 27 -20.02 5.73 4.46
C ARG A 27 -18.97 5.72 3.36
N SER A 28 -17.82 6.31 3.59
CA SER A 28 -16.74 6.43 2.61
C SER A 28 -15.41 6.17 3.33
N ALA A 29 -14.63 5.21 2.85
CA ALA A 29 -13.31 4.91 3.39
C ALA A 29 -12.39 6.13 3.29
N SER A 30 -12.48 6.87 2.19
CA SER A 30 -11.76 8.13 1.98
C SER A 30 -12.13 9.18 3.03
N ASP A 31 -13.42 9.35 3.31
CA ASP A 31 -13.87 10.34 4.30
C ASP A 31 -13.54 9.90 5.72
N TYR A 32 -13.59 8.59 6.00
CA TYR A 32 -13.15 8.02 7.27
C TYR A 32 -11.66 8.23 7.53
N ILE A 33 -10.81 8.07 6.50
CA ILE A 33 -9.37 8.33 6.60
C ILE A 33 -9.11 9.82 6.86
N ARG A 34 -9.76 10.71 6.10
CA ARG A 34 -9.65 12.18 6.30
C ARG A 34 -10.11 12.59 7.69
N PHE A 35 -11.23 12.03 8.14
CA PHE A 35 -11.76 12.24 9.49
C PHE A 35 -10.75 11.82 10.56
N ARG A 36 -10.09 10.67 10.41
CA ARG A 36 -8.99 10.22 11.30
C ARG A 36 -7.72 11.06 11.18
N ALA A 37 -7.56 11.85 10.13
CA ALA A 37 -6.36 12.66 9.90
C ALA A 37 -6.43 14.06 10.53
N VAL A 38 -7.59 14.48 11.05
CA VAL A 38 -7.80 15.82 11.65
C VAL A 38 -6.79 16.13 12.76
N CYS A 39 -6.63 15.23 13.72
CA CYS A 39 -5.60 15.34 14.76
C CYS A 39 -5.29 13.99 15.41
N LYS A 40 -4.23 13.92 16.23
CA LYS A 40 -3.83 12.69 16.95
C LYS A 40 -4.96 12.15 17.84
N CYS A 41 -5.69 13.03 18.53
CA CYS A 41 -6.80 12.64 19.41
C CYS A 41 -7.96 11.98 18.65
N TRP A 42 -8.28 12.47 17.44
CA TRP A 42 -9.33 11.88 16.61
C TRP A 42 -8.88 10.54 16.04
N ARG A 43 -7.63 10.47 15.58
CA ARG A 43 -7.02 9.24 15.08
C ARG A 43 -7.06 8.09 16.09
N SER A 44 -6.83 8.41 17.37
CA SER A 44 -6.86 7.44 18.48
C SER A 44 -8.26 7.15 19.00
N ALA A 45 -9.20 8.09 18.85
CA ALA A 45 -10.58 7.91 19.33
C ALA A 45 -11.37 6.86 18.54
N VAL A 46 -10.97 6.56 17.29
CA VAL A 46 -11.69 5.62 16.42
C VAL A 46 -10.75 4.56 15.84
N PRO A 47 -11.23 3.32 15.65
CA PRO A 47 -10.37 2.24 15.18
C PRO A 47 -9.84 2.52 13.76
N PRO A 48 -8.65 2.02 13.40
CA PRO A 48 -8.16 2.10 12.04
C PRO A 48 -9.03 1.33 11.04
N ARG A 49 -9.76 0.31 11.51
CA ARG A 49 -10.65 -0.53 10.72
C ARG A 49 -12.07 -0.45 11.29
N PRO A 50 -12.95 0.40 10.75
CA PRO A 50 -14.35 0.47 11.16
C PRO A 50 -15.10 -0.77 10.68
N ARG A 51 -15.90 -1.39 11.56
CA ARG A 51 -16.74 -2.53 11.21
C ARG A 51 -17.99 -2.16 10.39
N HIS A 52 -18.39 -0.89 10.45
CA HIS A 52 -19.60 -0.39 9.79
C HIS A 52 -19.37 0.03 8.35
N LEU A 53 -18.12 0.29 7.95
CA LEU A 53 -17.82 0.49 6.54
C LEU A 53 -17.85 -0.88 5.88
N PRO A 54 -18.63 -1.06 4.80
CA PRO A 54 -18.43 -2.23 3.96
C PRO A 54 -16.99 -2.25 3.46
N ALA A 55 -16.53 -3.38 2.94
CA ALA A 55 -15.31 -3.43 2.15
C ALA A 55 -15.53 -2.53 0.91
N GLN A 56 -15.24 -1.25 1.06
CA GLN A 56 -15.30 -0.29 -0.01
C GLN A 56 -14.00 -0.48 -0.75
N LEU A 57 -14.03 -1.42 -1.70
CA LEU A 57 -12.91 -1.74 -2.59
C LEU A 57 -12.33 -0.42 -3.11
N PRO A 58 -11.20 0.06 -2.56
CA PRO A 58 -10.60 1.24 -3.10
C PRO A 58 -9.51 0.71 -4.03
N PHE A 59 -9.65 1.05 -5.30
CA PHE A 59 -8.60 0.89 -6.30
C PHE A 59 -8.39 -0.54 -6.81
N LEU A 60 -8.93 -0.82 -8.02
CA LEU A 60 -8.47 -1.95 -8.81
C LEU A 60 -7.01 -1.67 -9.19
N LEU A 61 -6.10 -2.57 -8.81
CA LEU A 61 -4.71 -2.51 -9.24
C LEU A 61 -4.64 -3.01 -10.67
N TYR A 62 -4.49 -2.10 -11.63
CA TYR A 62 -4.29 -2.46 -13.04
C TYR A 62 -2.80 -2.50 -13.33
N LEU A 63 -2.31 -3.64 -13.83
CA LEU A 63 -0.96 -3.78 -14.37
C LEU A 63 -1.03 -3.45 -15.86
N SER A 64 -0.43 -2.33 -16.25
CA SER A 64 -0.41 -1.92 -17.65
C SER A 64 0.86 -2.45 -18.33
N THR A 65 0.72 -3.26 -19.39
CA THR A 65 1.83 -3.65 -20.27
C THR A 65 1.45 -3.45 -21.74
N PRO A 66 1.79 -2.31 -22.38
CA PRO A 66 1.50 -2.10 -23.80
C PRO A 66 2.43 -2.90 -24.74
N GLU A 67 3.66 -3.24 -24.30
CA GLU A 67 4.63 -3.98 -25.10
C GLU A 67 5.43 -5.00 -24.25
N PRO A 68 5.85 -6.14 -24.81
CA PRO A 68 6.56 -7.21 -24.09
C PRO A 68 8.00 -6.87 -23.67
N ARG A 69 8.47 -5.63 -23.88
CA ARG A 69 9.87 -5.22 -23.63
C ARG A 69 10.06 -4.11 -22.60
N LYS A 70 9.00 -3.52 -22.02
CA LYS A 70 9.14 -2.33 -21.16
C LYS A 70 8.17 -2.32 -19.99
N SER A 71 8.74 -2.47 -18.78
CA SER A 71 8.24 -2.02 -17.47
C SER A 71 6.76 -2.24 -17.17
N SER A 72 6.45 -3.20 -16.31
CA SER A 72 5.20 -3.20 -15.54
C SER A 72 5.05 -1.87 -14.81
N ALA A 73 3.87 -1.25 -14.91
CA ALA A 73 3.49 -0.12 -14.09
C ALA A 73 2.15 -0.42 -13.43
N PHE A 74 2.03 -0.06 -12.15
CA PHE A 74 0.82 -0.28 -11.38
C PHE A 74 -0.03 0.99 -11.36
N CYS A 75 -1.31 0.83 -11.61
CA CYS A 75 -2.29 1.91 -11.54
C CYS A 75 -3.32 1.61 -10.45
N LEU A 76 -3.66 2.63 -9.67
CA LEU A 76 -4.83 2.61 -8.80
C LEU A 76 -6.04 3.18 -9.55
N ALA A 77 -7.00 2.34 -9.87
CA ALA A 77 -8.23 2.74 -10.54
C ALA A 77 -9.35 2.99 -9.54
N ASN A 78 -9.74 4.24 -9.34
CA ASN A 78 -10.88 4.58 -8.51
C ASN A 78 -12.18 4.09 -9.18
N ALA A 79 -12.79 3.05 -8.61
CA ALA A 79 -14.02 2.46 -9.12
C ALA A 79 -15.21 3.45 -9.15
N PHE A 80 -15.15 4.53 -8.37
CA PHE A 80 -16.25 5.49 -8.29
C PHE A 80 -16.30 6.49 -9.46
N ASN A 81 -15.15 6.85 -10.03
CA ASN A 81 -15.07 7.88 -11.08
C ASN A 81 -14.23 7.46 -12.30
N GLY A 82 -13.78 6.20 -12.36
CA GLY A 82 -12.96 5.68 -13.45
C GLY A 82 -11.56 6.27 -13.55
N SER A 83 -11.15 7.14 -12.63
CA SER A 83 -9.83 7.77 -12.64
C SER A 83 -8.75 6.75 -12.30
N MET A 84 -7.69 6.71 -13.09
CA MET A 84 -6.52 5.87 -12.85
C MET A 84 -5.32 6.73 -12.44
N ARG A 85 -4.70 6.40 -11.31
CA ARG A 85 -3.46 7.03 -10.83
C ARG A 85 -2.31 6.03 -10.97
N ARG A 86 -1.29 6.38 -11.77
CA ARG A 86 -0.03 5.62 -11.82
C ARG A 86 0.70 5.71 -10.47
N LEU A 87 1.23 4.58 -10.01
CA LEU A 87 2.01 4.51 -8.79
C LEU A 87 3.46 4.93 -9.07
N PRO A 88 4.05 5.78 -8.20
CA PRO A 88 5.44 6.19 -8.34
C PRO A 88 6.38 5.03 -7.98
N HIS A 89 7.57 5.00 -8.59
CA HIS A 89 8.65 4.05 -8.29
C HIS A 89 8.34 2.55 -8.50
N THR A 90 7.23 2.22 -9.16
CA THR A 90 6.85 0.81 -9.39
C THR A 90 7.20 0.27 -10.78
N THR A 91 8.05 0.99 -11.52
CA THR A 91 8.53 0.60 -12.85
C THR A 91 9.41 -0.65 -12.74
N SER A 92 9.13 -1.68 -13.54
CA SER A 92 9.88 -2.96 -13.51
C SER A 92 9.85 -3.64 -12.14
N MET A 93 8.70 -3.57 -11.46
CA MET A 93 8.44 -4.29 -10.22
C MET A 93 7.35 -5.35 -10.44
N TYR A 94 7.47 -6.47 -9.74
CA TYR A 94 6.45 -7.51 -9.65
C TYR A 94 5.75 -7.45 -8.30
N CYS A 95 4.42 -7.48 -8.30
CA CYS A 95 3.65 -7.62 -7.08
C CYS A 95 3.45 -9.11 -6.79
N ILE A 96 3.99 -9.57 -5.67
CA ILE A 96 3.91 -10.98 -5.26
C ILE A 96 2.91 -11.22 -4.12
N GLY A 97 2.30 -10.16 -3.60
CA GLY A 97 1.30 -10.27 -2.55
C GLY A 97 0.76 -8.92 -2.11
N ALA A 98 -0.39 -8.95 -1.43
CA ALA A 98 -1.00 -7.77 -0.85
C ALA A 98 -1.60 -8.11 0.52
N SER A 99 -1.42 -7.24 1.50
CA SER A 99 -1.99 -7.39 2.84
C SER A 99 -2.14 -6.06 3.53
N TYR A 100 -3.27 -5.83 4.21
CA TYR A 100 -3.54 -4.63 5.00
C TYR A 100 -3.29 -3.28 4.28
N GLY A 101 -3.51 -3.22 2.97
CA GLY A 101 -3.27 -2.02 2.16
C GLY A 101 -1.82 -1.82 1.72
N TRP A 102 -0.95 -2.80 1.96
CA TRP A 102 0.42 -2.85 1.47
C TRP A 102 0.55 -3.87 0.34
N LEU A 103 1.40 -3.55 -0.63
CA LEU A 103 1.84 -4.43 -1.69
C LEU A 103 3.25 -4.92 -1.38
N ILE A 104 3.53 -6.18 -1.65
CA ILE A 104 4.87 -6.74 -1.61
C ILE A 104 5.41 -6.68 -3.04
N LEU A 105 6.36 -5.79 -3.28
CA LEU A 105 6.97 -5.56 -4.57
C LEU A 105 8.38 -6.16 -4.64
N ILE A 106 8.74 -6.71 -5.79
CA ILE A 106 10.10 -7.20 -6.09
C ILE A 106 10.61 -6.50 -7.34
N SER A 107 11.79 -5.91 -7.26
CA SER A 107 12.50 -5.32 -8.40
C SER A 107 13.04 -6.42 -9.32
N GLU A 108 12.72 -6.34 -10.61
CA GLU A 108 13.25 -7.26 -11.63
C GLU A 108 14.78 -7.18 -11.74
N ALA A 109 15.35 -5.97 -11.67
CA ALA A 109 16.79 -5.75 -11.89
C ALA A 109 17.65 -6.13 -10.68
N THR A 110 17.15 -5.90 -9.46
CA THR A 110 17.97 -6.02 -8.24
C THR A 110 17.53 -7.15 -7.31
N SER A 111 16.37 -7.78 -7.58
CA SER A 111 15.70 -8.69 -6.64
C SER A 111 15.43 -8.07 -5.25
N ALA A 112 15.51 -6.74 -5.13
CA ALA A 112 15.17 -6.03 -3.91
C ALA A 112 13.67 -6.15 -3.64
N VAL A 113 13.32 -6.38 -2.38
CA VAL A 113 11.93 -6.51 -1.94
C VAL A 113 11.54 -5.26 -1.19
N SER A 114 10.32 -4.78 -1.39
CA SER A 114 9.77 -3.70 -0.58
C SER A 114 8.28 -3.86 -0.27
N LEU A 115 7.85 -3.23 0.82
CA LEU A 115 6.45 -3.03 1.16
C LEU A 115 6.04 -1.64 0.69
N PHE A 116 5.11 -1.60 -0.26
CA PHE A 116 4.64 -0.36 -0.85
C PHE A 116 3.17 -0.11 -0.49
N ASN A 117 2.87 1.07 0.04
CA ASN A 117 1.49 1.51 0.27
C ASN A 117 1.03 2.37 -0.91
N PRO A 118 0.10 1.88 -1.74
CA PRO A 118 -0.27 2.56 -2.96
C PRO A 118 -1.13 3.80 -2.69
N VAL A 119 -1.72 3.96 -1.49
CA VAL A 119 -2.50 5.13 -1.10
C VAL A 119 -1.58 6.27 -0.64
N THR A 120 -0.65 5.96 0.27
CA THR A 120 0.28 6.95 0.87
C THR A 120 1.56 7.17 0.05
N ALA A 121 1.84 6.30 -0.92
CA ALA A 121 3.10 6.23 -1.66
C ALA A 121 4.34 5.97 -0.76
N GLU A 122 4.11 5.40 0.42
CA GLU A 122 5.19 4.98 1.32
C GLU A 122 5.82 3.68 0.80
N ASP A 123 7.15 3.62 0.82
CA ASP A 123 7.95 2.49 0.36
C ASP A 123 8.94 2.08 1.45
N ILE A 124 8.80 0.86 1.94
CA ILE A 124 9.62 0.31 3.04
C ILE A 124 10.47 -0.82 2.47
N PRO A 125 11.79 -0.64 2.34
CA PRO A 125 12.68 -1.70 1.86
C PRO A 125 12.70 -2.86 2.87
N LEU A 126 12.60 -4.07 2.36
CA LEU A 126 12.71 -5.31 3.12
C LEU A 126 14.08 -5.96 2.89
N PRO A 127 14.53 -6.83 3.82
CA PRO A 127 15.70 -7.67 3.59
C PRO A 127 15.54 -8.49 2.29
N PRO A 128 16.61 -8.68 1.50
CA PRO A 128 16.56 -9.49 0.29
C PRO A 128 16.06 -10.91 0.58
N LEU A 129 15.30 -11.53 -0.33
CA LEU A 129 14.82 -12.91 -0.13
C LEU A 129 15.96 -13.94 -0.02
N SER A 130 17.14 -13.63 -0.54
CA SER A 130 18.34 -14.45 -0.39
C SER A 130 18.79 -14.61 1.06
N THR A 131 18.36 -13.73 1.98
CA THR A 131 18.66 -13.87 3.41
C THR A 131 17.72 -14.85 4.11
N LEU A 132 16.70 -15.39 3.42
CA LEU A 132 15.77 -16.36 4.00
C LEU A 132 16.36 -17.78 3.94
N PRO A 133 16.36 -18.54 5.06
CA PRO A 133 16.99 -19.87 5.15
C PRO A 133 16.37 -20.91 4.22
N SER A 134 15.14 -20.70 3.71
CA SER A 134 14.46 -21.60 2.79
C SER A 134 14.98 -21.51 1.35
N PHE A 135 15.62 -20.41 0.97
CA PHE A 135 16.15 -20.18 -0.39
C PHE A 135 17.60 -20.66 -0.55
N THR A 136 18.34 -20.82 0.54
CA THR A 136 19.75 -21.25 0.54
C THR A 136 19.92 -22.75 0.29
N ASN A 137 18.84 -23.54 0.29
CA ASN A 137 18.91 -25.00 0.19
C ASN A 137 18.62 -25.55 -1.23
N LYS A 138 18.47 -24.68 -2.24
CA LYS A 138 18.17 -25.11 -3.63
C LYS A 138 19.29 -24.87 -4.65
N SER A 139 20.42 -24.29 -4.27
CA SER A 139 21.49 -23.95 -5.23
C SER A 139 22.62 -24.97 -5.36
N ASN A 140 22.60 -26.11 -4.67
CA ASN A 140 23.77 -27.00 -4.60
C ASN A 140 23.67 -28.35 -5.34
N ASN A 141 22.69 -28.58 -6.21
CA ASN A 141 22.61 -29.85 -6.95
C ASN A 141 22.23 -29.67 -8.43
N VAL A 142 23.09 -29.06 -9.25
CA VAL A 142 23.34 -29.50 -10.65
C VAL A 142 24.74 -29.00 -11.06
N VAL A 143 25.78 -29.77 -10.74
CA VAL A 143 27.08 -29.70 -11.43
C VAL A 143 27.44 -31.12 -11.84
N GLY A 144 27.60 -31.32 -13.15
CA GLY A 144 28.54 -32.27 -13.72
C GLY A 144 28.17 -33.76 -13.69
N SER A 145 27.61 -34.23 -14.80
CA SER A 145 28.13 -35.45 -15.42
C SER A 145 27.97 -35.36 -16.94
N GLU A 146 28.98 -34.78 -17.58
CA GLU A 146 29.32 -35.14 -18.96
C GLU A 146 29.58 -36.64 -19.01
N ILE A 147 28.91 -37.35 -19.91
CA ILE A 147 29.42 -38.60 -20.46
C ILE A 147 29.29 -38.56 -21.98
N ASN A 148 30.44 -38.31 -22.58
CA ASN A 148 30.81 -38.48 -23.97
C ASN A 148 30.71 -39.96 -24.36
N THR A 149 30.09 -40.28 -25.50
CA THR A 149 30.56 -41.38 -26.37
C THR A 149 30.14 -41.13 -27.81
N ARG A 150 31.17 -40.95 -28.66
CA ARG A 150 31.18 -41.20 -30.11
C ARG A 150 30.61 -42.58 -30.44
N THR A 151 29.85 -42.70 -31.52
CA THR A 151 30.13 -43.59 -32.66
C THR A 151 29.39 -43.03 -33.87
#